data_AF-A0A9E0H9B6-F1
#
_entry.id   AF-A0A9E0H9B6-F1
#
_cell.length_a   1.000
_cell.length_b   1.000
_cell.length_c   1.000
_cell.angle_alpha   90.00
_cell.angle_beta   90.00
_cell.angle_gamma   90.00
#
_symmetry.space_group_name_H-M   'P 1'
#
loop_
_entity.id
_entity.type
_entity.pdbx_description
1 polymer ?
#
loop_
_entity_poly.entity_id
_entity_poly.type
_entity_poly.pdbx_seq_one_letter_code
_entity_poly.pdbx_strand_id
1 'polypeptide(L)'
;MTALVVFAVDPACHDYHAGAGDLALARAALAAADVGPRLVETPLTRSNYRALAAMPATLRAWGATAWRLRVLRASDAPADGAPRWVPRLAVALPHALHAADRALRLGLPTTLVGAPRCLLGPLAHLDEPTLARAFAPSCATCVARATCAGVDADYLARFGPGELAPQR
;
A
#
# COMPACT_ATOMS: atom_id res chain seq x y z
N MET A 1 14.58 -10.21 4.63
CA MET A 1 13.37 -11.04 4.46
C MET A 1 12.60 -10.50 3.26
N THR A 2 12.42 -11.29 2.22
CA THR A 2 11.77 -10.85 0.98
C THR A 2 10.26 -11.00 1.13
N ALA A 3 9.51 -9.93 0.97
CA ALA A 3 8.05 -9.99 0.99
C ALA A 3 7.53 -10.63 -0.32
N LEU A 4 6.47 -11.43 -0.24
CA LEU A 4 5.75 -11.89 -1.42
C LEU A 4 4.81 -10.79 -1.89
N VAL A 5 4.89 -10.41 -3.16
CA VAL A 5 4.07 -9.35 -3.72
C VAL A 5 2.73 -9.94 -4.16
N VAL A 6 1.63 -9.40 -3.64
CA VAL A 6 0.27 -9.78 -4.04
C VAL A 6 -0.54 -8.52 -4.29
N PHE A 7 -0.88 -8.24 -5.55
CA PHE A 7 -1.67 -7.07 -5.93
C PHE A 7 -3.15 -7.20 -5.58
N ALA A 8 -3.72 -8.39 -5.75
CA ALA A 8 -5.09 -8.73 -5.39
C ALA A 8 -5.19 -10.25 -5.13
N VAL A 9 -6.29 -10.69 -4.51
CA VAL A 9 -6.61 -12.12 -4.38
C VAL A 9 -7.52 -12.63 -5.50
N ASP A 10 -7.95 -11.75 -6.39
CA ASP A 10 -8.58 -12.09 -7.65
C ASP A 10 -7.49 -12.30 -8.71
N PRO A 11 -7.46 -13.45 -9.42
CA PRO A 11 -6.44 -13.74 -10.43
C PRO A 11 -6.37 -12.69 -11.54
N ALA A 12 -7.52 -12.24 -12.07
CA ALA A 12 -7.51 -11.28 -13.18
C ALA A 12 -6.89 -9.94 -12.76
N CYS A 13 -7.18 -9.46 -11.56
CA CYS A 13 -6.59 -8.24 -11.02
C CYS A 13 -5.11 -8.40 -10.66
N HIS A 14 -4.69 -9.54 -10.11
CA HIS A 14 -3.29 -9.77 -9.76
C HIS A 14 -2.41 -9.96 -11.00
N ASP A 15 -2.81 -10.87 -11.88
CA ASP A 15 -2.03 -11.29 -13.04
C ASP A 15 -1.90 -10.17 -14.08
N TYR A 16 -2.84 -9.20 -14.09
CA TYR A 16 -2.70 -7.95 -14.85
C TYR A 16 -1.41 -7.19 -14.47
N HIS A 17 -0.95 -7.30 -13.22
CA HIS A 17 0.25 -6.62 -12.74
C HIS A 17 1.50 -7.50 -12.74
N ALA A 18 1.37 -8.77 -12.39
CA ALA A 18 2.51 -9.66 -12.16
C ALA A 18 2.75 -10.69 -13.28
N GLY A 19 1.80 -10.84 -14.21
CA GLY A 19 1.83 -11.84 -15.27
C GLY A 19 0.87 -13.01 -15.00
N ALA A 20 0.46 -13.68 -16.08
CA ALA A 20 -0.51 -14.78 -16.02
C ALA A 20 0.01 -15.94 -15.14
N GLY A 21 -0.81 -16.36 -14.18
CA GLY A 21 -0.50 -17.46 -13.27
C GLY A 21 0.35 -17.07 -12.05
N ASP A 22 0.78 -15.81 -11.94
CA ASP A 22 1.66 -15.38 -10.84
C ASP A 22 0.96 -15.48 -9.48
N LEU A 23 -0.36 -15.21 -9.41
CA LEU A 23 -1.08 -15.38 -8.14
C LEU A 23 -1.03 -16.81 -7.61
N ALA A 24 -1.11 -17.79 -8.50
CA ALA A 24 -1.02 -19.21 -8.13
C ALA A 24 0.38 -19.54 -7.58
N LEU A 25 1.43 -18.99 -8.19
CA LEU A 25 2.81 -19.13 -7.72
C LEU A 25 3.00 -18.46 -6.35
N ALA A 26 2.50 -17.25 -6.16
CA ALA A 26 2.56 -16.54 -4.88
C ALA A 26 1.85 -17.31 -3.75
N ARG A 27 0.68 -17.89 -4.05
CA ARG A 27 -0.04 -18.75 -3.11
C ARG A 27 0.73 -20.03 -2.78
N ALA A 28 1.31 -20.69 -3.78
CA ALA A 28 2.12 -21.88 -3.57
C ALA A 28 3.36 -21.57 -2.71
N ALA A 29 4.02 -20.42 -2.94
CA ALA A 29 5.15 -19.96 -2.15
C ALA A 29 4.78 -19.70 -0.68
N LEU A 30 3.61 -19.11 -0.41
CA LEU A 30 3.11 -18.94 0.97
C LEU A 30 2.84 -20.29 1.66
N ALA A 31 2.29 -21.26 0.92
CA ALA A 31 1.98 -22.58 1.44
C ALA A 31 3.23 -23.43 1.71
N ALA A 32 4.28 -23.28 0.89
CA ALA A 32 5.54 -24.00 1.00
C ALA A 32 6.51 -23.43 2.07
N ALA A 33 6.20 -22.26 2.64
CA ALA A 33 7.03 -21.66 3.68
C ALA A 33 6.82 -22.37 5.04
N ASP A 34 7.73 -23.28 5.37
CA ASP A 34 7.67 -24.13 6.58
C ASP A 34 7.94 -23.36 7.89
N VAL A 35 8.81 -22.34 7.86
CA VAL A 35 9.21 -21.59 9.07
C VAL A 35 9.57 -20.14 8.73
N GLY A 36 9.16 -19.23 9.61
CA GLY A 36 9.49 -17.81 9.54
C GLY A 36 8.32 -16.90 9.14
N PRO A 37 8.52 -15.57 9.18
CA PRO A 37 7.45 -14.63 8.90
C PRO A 37 7.11 -14.62 7.40
N ARG A 38 5.83 -14.79 7.10
CA ARG A 38 5.26 -14.78 5.75
C ARG A 38 4.63 -13.42 5.51
N LEU A 39 5.48 -12.44 5.21
CA LEU A 39 5.07 -11.08 4.90
C LEU A 39 4.58 -11.01 3.46
N VAL A 40 3.33 -10.58 3.29
CA VAL A 40 2.77 -10.22 2.00
C VAL A 40 2.81 -8.71 1.84
N GLU A 41 3.31 -8.23 0.72
CA GLU A 41 3.25 -6.82 0.35
C GLU A 41 2.23 -6.62 -0.78
N THR A 42 1.35 -5.64 -0.63
CA THR A 42 0.38 -5.23 -1.64
C THR A 42 0.65 -3.80 -2.06
N PRO A 43 1.23 -3.58 -3.25
CA PRO A 43 1.36 -2.24 -3.81
C PRO A 43 -0.03 -1.67 -4.11
N LEU A 44 -0.30 -0.44 -3.68
CA LEU A 44 -1.55 0.25 -3.91
C LEU A 44 -1.56 0.83 -5.33
N THR A 45 -2.42 0.27 -6.19
CA THR A 45 -2.56 0.67 -7.60
C THR A 45 -3.96 1.20 -7.89
N ARG A 46 -4.11 1.87 -9.04
CA ARG A 46 -5.41 2.31 -9.55
C ARG A 46 -6.37 1.15 -9.85
N SER A 47 -5.85 -0.01 -10.24
CA SER A 47 -6.65 -1.17 -10.62
C SER A 47 -7.03 -2.06 -9.44
N ASN A 48 -6.26 -2.05 -8.35
CA ASN A 48 -6.51 -2.99 -7.23
C ASN A 48 -7.18 -2.38 -5.99
N TYR A 49 -7.23 -1.05 -5.82
CA TYR A 49 -7.66 -0.48 -4.54
C TYR A 49 -9.08 -0.92 -4.13
N ARG A 50 -9.97 -1.19 -5.10
CA ARG A 50 -11.33 -1.69 -4.84
C ARG A 50 -11.37 -3.16 -4.40
N ALA A 51 -10.35 -3.94 -4.76
CA ALA A 51 -10.24 -5.35 -4.42
C ALA A 51 -9.63 -5.58 -3.01
N LEU A 52 -9.07 -4.54 -2.38
CA LEU A 52 -8.33 -4.68 -1.12
C LEU A 52 -9.17 -5.24 0.04
N ALA A 53 -10.49 -5.02 0.02
CA ALA A 53 -11.38 -5.47 1.10
C ALA A 53 -11.37 -7.01 1.28
N ALA A 54 -11.05 -7.77 0.23
CA ALA A 54 -10.97 -9.23 0.28
C ALA A 54 -9.60 -9.76 0.76
N MET A 55 -8.56 -8.92 0.72
CA MET A 55 -7.18 -9.34 1.04
C MET A 55 -7.02 -9.93 2.44
N PRO A 56 -7.50 -9.29 3.53
CA PRO A 56 -7.11 -9.70 4.88
C PRO A 56 -7.48 -11.15 5.23
N ALA A 57 -8.72 -11.55 4.94
CA ALA A 57 -9.20 -12.89 5.24
C ALA A 57 -8.49 -13.94 4.39
N THR A 58 -8.33 -13.68 3.09
CA THR A 58 -7.71 -14.62 2.16
C THR A 58 -6.21 -14.76 2.40
N LEU A 59 -5.48 -13.67 2.66
CA LEU A 59 -4.06 -13.73 2.99
C LEU A 59 -3.80 -14.51 4.28
N ARG A 60 -4.64 -14.30 5.30
CA ARG A 60 -4.57 -15.09 6.54
C ARG A 60 -4.84 -16.57 6.27
N ALA A 61 -5.83 -16.91 5.44
CA ALA A 61 -6.12 -18.28 5.04
C ALA A 61 -4.98 -18.93 4.23
N TRP A 62 -4.19 -18.14 3.49
CA TRP A 62 -2.99 -18.60 2.79
C TRP A 62 -1.76 -18.69 3.71
N GLY A 63 -1.88 -18.32 4.98
CA GLY A 63 -0.80 -18.40 5.96
C GLY A 63 0.06 -17.15 6.07
N ALA A 64 -0.32 -16.02 5.48
CA ALA A 64 0.39 -14.76 5.71
C ALA A 64 0.40 -14.42 7.22
N THR A 65 1.56 -14.06 7.74
CA THR A 65 1.73 -13.70 9.16
C THR A 65 1.79 -12.18 9.36
N ALA A 66 1.96 -11.42 8.28
CA ALA A 66 1.92 -9.97 8.28
C ALA A 66 1.54 -9.48 6.89
N TRP A 67 0.94 -8.30 6.82
CA TRP A 67 0.55 -7.65 5.58
C TRP A 67 1.06 -6.21 5.54
N ARG A 68 1.67 -5.84 4.41
CA ARG A 68 2.15 -4.48 4.18
C ARG A 68 1.43 -3.91 2.97
N LEU A 69 0.73 -2.80 3.17
CA LEU A 69 0.19 -1.98 2.09
C LEU A 69 1.21 -0.92 1.72
N ARG A 70 1.66 -0.87 0.46
CA ARG A 70 2.68 0.10 0.02
C ARG A 70 2.10 1.09 -0.98
N VAL A 71 2.20 2.38 -0.69
CA VAL A 71 1.94 3.44 -1.67
C VAL A 71 3.07 3.47 -2.69
N LEU A 72 2.71 3.20 -3.95
CA LEU A 72 3.63 3.24 -5.08
C LEU A 72 4.20 4.63 -5.31
N ARG A 73 5.50 4.68 -5.64
CA ARG A 73 6.16 5.83 -6.27
C ARG A 73 5.93 5.78 -7.78
N ALA A 74 6.07 6.92 -8.46
CA ALA A 74 6.07 6.92 -9.91
C ALA A 74 7.20 6.05 -10.48
N SER A 75 8.37 6.08 -9.84
CA SER A 75 9.53 5.25 -10.18
C SER A 75 9.37 3.75 -9.88
N ASP A 76 8.38 3.36 -9.08
CA ASP A 76 8.09 1.94 -8.80
C ASP A 76 7.26 1.28 -9.91
N ALA A 77 6.66 2.07 -10.79
CA ALA A 77 5.81 1.56 -11.84
C ALA A 77 6.62 1.29 -13.12
N PRO A 78 6.17 0.33 -13.97
CA PRO A 78 6.79 0.09 -15.27
C PRO A 78 6.92 1.38 -16.09
N ALA A 79 8.02 1.53 -16.83
CA ALA A 79 8.39 2.77 -17.53
C ALA A 79 7.30 3.26 -18.52
N ASP A 80 6.54 2.32 -19.09
CA ASP A 80 5.41 2.55 -20.00
C ASP A 80 4.05 2.71 -19.29
N GLY A 81 3.99 2.35 -18.00
CA GLY A 81 2.76 2.22 -17.22
C GLY A 81 2.58 3.23 -16.09
N ALA A 82 3.62 3.96 -15.68
CA ALA A 82 3.61 4.77 -14.46
C ALA A 82 2.37 5.65 -14.22
N PRO A 83 1.85 6.39 -15.22
CA PRO A 83 0.65 7.20 -15.03
C PRO A 83 -0.61 6.36 -14.75
N ARG A 84 -0.68 5.12 -15.24
CA ARG A 84 -1.84 4.24 -15.10
C ARG A 84 -1.87 3.53 -13.76
N TRP A 85 -0.71 3.31 -13.13
CA TRP A 85 -0.59 2.49 -11.93
C TRP A 85 -0.84 3.29 -10.66
N VAL A 86 -0.32 4.51 -10.55
CA VAL A 86 -0.42 5.32 -9.33
C VAL A 86 -1.82 5.95 -9.21
N PRO A 87 -2.62 5.62 -8.17
CA PRO A 87 -3.94 6.22 -7.96
C PRO A 87 -3.84 7.60 -7.30
N ARG A 88 -4.92 8.40 -7.35
CA ARG A 88 -5.12 9.51 -6.41
C ARG A 88 -5.25 8.95 -5.00
N LEU A 89 -4.42 9.41 -4.07
CA LEU A 89 -4.39 8.91 -2.70
C LEU A 89 -5.67 9.23 -1.94
N ALA A 90 -6.27 10.41 -2.14
CA ALA A 90 -7.56 10.75 -1.54
C ALA A 90 -8.69 9.78 -1.93
N VAL A 91 -8.56 9.10 -3.08
CA VAL A 91 -9.52 8.10 -3.55
C VAL A 91 -9.16 6.69 -3.08
N ALA A 92 -7.89 6.30 -3.16
CA ALA A 92 -7.47 4.93 -2.89
C ALA A 92 -7.25 4.64 -1.40
N LEU A 93 -6.78 5.61 -0.61
CA LEU A 93 -6.49 5.40 0.81
C LEU A 93 -7.73 5.03 1.65
N PRO A 94 -8.93 5.60 1.44
CA PRO A 94 -10.13 5.13 2.16
C PRO A 94 -10.35 3.61 2.03
N HIS A 95 -10.12 3.03 0.86
CA HIS A 95 -10.22 1.58 0.66
C HIS A 95 -9.09 0.82 1.35
N ALA A 96 -7.85 1.33 1.27
CA ALA A 96 -6.70 0.74 1.94
C ALA A 96 -6.85 0.74 3.47
N LEU A 97 -7.33 1.85 4.04
CA LEU A 97 -7.59 2.01 5.47
C LEU A 97 -8.71 1.09 5.94
N HIS A 98 -9.80 0.97 5.17
CA HIS A 98 -10.86 0.02 5.46
C HIS A 98 -10.34 -1.43 5.47
N ALA A 99 -9.50 -1.80 4.51
CA ALA A 99 -8.91 -3.13 4.47
C ALA A 99 -7.91 -3.36 5.61
N ALA A 100 -7.08 -2.37 5.97
CA ALA A 100 -6.15 -2.44 7.07
C ALA A 100 -6.88 -2.62 8.42
N ASP A 101 -7.94 -1.85 8.66
CA ASP A 101 -8.81 -1.98 9.82
C ASP A 101 -9.45 -3.38 9.91
N ARG A 102 -9.88 -3.97 8.78
CA ARG A 102 -10.32 -5.37 8.75
C ARG A 102 -9.19 -6.35 9.08
N ALA A 103 -7.98 -6.12 8.61
CA ALA A 103 -6.83 -6.96 8.91
C ALA A 103 -6.48 -6.95 10.41
N LEU A 104 -6.50 -5.78 11.04
CA LEU A 104 -6.32 -5.65 12.49
C LEU A 104 -7.37 -6.45 13.27
N ARG A 105 -8.66 -6.35 12.90
CA ARG A 105 -9.73 -7.16 13.52
C ARG A 105 -9.55 -8.66 13.33
N LEU A 106 -8.90 -9.06 12.25
CA LEU A 106 -8.56 -10.45 11.99
C LEU A 106 -7.22 -10.86 12.60
N GLY A 107 -6.58 -10.02 13.42
CA GLY A 107 -5.29 -10.32 14.03
C GLY A 107 -4.16 -10.53 13.02
N LEU A 108 -4.26 -9.93 11.83
CA LEU A 108 -3.20 -9.91 10.83
C LEU A 108 -2.39 -8.60 11.01
N PRO A 109 -1.17 -8.66 11.57
CA PRO A 109 -0.30 -7.49 11.70
C PRO A 109 -0.19 -6.74 10.37
N THR A 110 -0.49 -5.46 10.38
CA THR A 110 -0.60 -4.65 9.16
C THR A 110 0.21 -3.37 9.27
N THR A 111 0.98 -3.04 8.23
CA THR A 111 1.65 -1.75 8.10
C THR A 111 1.28 -1.04 6.80
N LEU A 112 1.38 0.28 6.80
CA LEU A 112 1.17 1.16 5.66
C LEU A 112 2.47 1.91 5.38
N VAL A 113 3.06 1.67 4.20
CA VAL A 113 4.35 2.22 3.81
C VAL A 113 4.15 3.33 2.78
N GLY A 114 4.72 4.50 3.05
CA GLY A 114 4.78 5.60 2.07
C GLY A 114 3.50 6.42 1.93
N ALA A 115 2.53 6.26 2.83
CA ALA A 115 1.33 7.07 2.86
C ALA A 115 1.56 8.34 3.71
N PRO A 116 1.14 9.54 3.25
CA PRO A 116 1.28 10.74 4.04
C PRO A 116 0.35 10.65 5.28
N ARG A 117 0.92 10.93 6.47
CA ARG A 117 0.23 10.78 7.77
C ARG A 117 -1.11 11.50 7.86
N CYS A 118 -1.23 12.66 7.22
CA CYS A 118 -2.48 13.43 7.17
C CYS A 118 -3.64 12.71 6.50
N LEU A 119 -3.38 11.69 5.68
CA LEU A 119 -4.40 10.89 5.00
C LEU A 119 -4.70 9.56 5.72
N LEU A 120 -4.02 9.26 6.83
CA LEU A 120 -4.21 8.00 7.56
C LEU A 120 -5.26 8.09 8.68
N GLY A 121 -5.62 9.30 9.10
CA GLY A 121 -6.61 9.52 10.15
C GLY A 121 -6.30 8.73 11.43
N PRO A 122 -7.27 8.02 12.02
CA PRO A 122 -7.08 7.21 13.24
C PRO A 122 -6.04 6.07 13.10
N LEU A 123 -5.74 5.65 11.87
CA LEU A 123 -4.80 4.57 11.59
C LEU A 123 -3.37 5.07 11.32
N ALA A 124 -3.04 6.31 11.68
CA ALA A 124 -1.69 6.86 11.55
C ALA A 124 -0.61 6.10 12.34
N HIS A 125 -1.00 5.23 13.26
CA HIS A 125 -0.10 4.32 13.99
C HIS A 125 0.37 3.13 13.14
N LEU A 126 -0.29 2.86 12.00
CA LEU A 126 0.12 1.82 11.03
C LEU A 126 1.20 2.29 10.07
N ASP A 127 1.50 3.59 10.07
CA ASP A 127 2.56 4.20 9.26
C ASP A 127 3.91 3.57 9.60
N GLU A 128 4.52 2.92 8.61
CA GLU A 128 5.87 2.41 8.70
C GLU A 128 6.83 3.48 8.13
N PRO A 129 7.71 4.07 8.96
CA PRO A 129 8.56 5.17 8.54
C PRO A 129 9.42 4.79 7.35
N THR A 130 9.38 5.61 6.31
CA THR A 130 10.29 5.52 5.16
C THR A 130 11.15 6.77 5.07
N LEU A 131 12.16 6.75 4.19
CA LEU A 131 12.81 7.99 3.79
C LEU A 131 11.75 9.00 3.32
N ALA A 132 11.82 10.20 3.89
CA ALA A 132 10.93 11.29 3.56
C ALA A 132 11.04 11.60 2.07
N ARG A 133 9.89 11.77 1.42
CA ARG A 133 9.79 12.05 -0.02
C ARG A 133 9.66 13.57 -0.23
N ALA A 134 8.74 13.99 -1.09
CA ALA A 134 8.37 15.37 -1.28
C ALA A 134 7.25 15.80 -0.32
N PHE A 135 7.21 17.10 -0.05
CA PHE A 135 6.17 17.75 0.74
C PHE A 135 5.62 18.96 -0.03
N ALA A 136 4.32 19.21 0.10
CA ALA A 136 3.73 20.44 -0.42
C ALA A 136 4.22 21.65 0.40
N PRO A 137 4.19 22.89 -0.15
CA PRO A 137 4.46 24.09 0.62
C PRO A 137 3.61 24.21 1.89
N SER A 138 2.34 23.77 1.83
CA SER A 138 1.42 23.75 2.98
C SER A 138 1.89 22.83 4.12
N CYS A 139 2.75 21.85 3.85
CA CYS A 139 3.31 20.97 4.87
C CYS A 139 4.41 21.65 5.71
N ALA A 140 4.86 22.86 5.36
CA ALA A 140 5.98 23.52 6.04
C ALA A 140 5.77 23.68 7.54
N THR A 141 4.52 23.91 7.97
CA THR A 141 4.12 24.08 9.37
C THR A 141 3.49 22.82 9.98
N CYS A 142 3.55 21.68 9.29
CA CYS A 142 2.92 20.45 9.74
C CYS A 142 3.71 19.82 10.90
N VAL A 143 3.08 19.61 12.05
CA VAL A 143 3.72 18.99 13.23
C VAL A 143 4.22 17.57 12.95
N ALA A 144 3.53 16.86 12.04
CA ALA A 144 3.90 15.50 11.64
C ALA A 144 5.02 15.46 10.59
N ARG A 145 5.48 16.61 10.05
CA ARG A 145 6.41 16.64 8.90
C ARG A 145 7.69 15.85 9.14
N ALA A 146 8.28 15.93 10.34
CA ALA A 146 9.54 15.29 10.67
C ALA A 146 9.49 13.75 10.62
N THR A 147 8.31 13.16 10.77
CA THR A 147 8.09 11.71 10.78
C THR A 147 7.18 11.21 9.66
N CYS A 148 6.62 12.11 8.86
CA CYS A 148 5.72 11.79 7.76
C CYS A 148 6.49 11.32 6.53
N ALA A 149 6.00 10.24 5.90
CA ALA A 149 6.59 9.74 4.65
C ALA A 149 6.51 10.75 3.49
N GLY A 150 5.62 11.74 3.56
CA GLY A 150 5.33 12.66 2.47
C GLY A 150 4.68 11.94 1.28
N VAL A 151 4.87 12.48 0.08
CA VAL A 151 4.47 11.85 -1.19
C VAL A 151 5.60 11.91 -2.19
N ASP A 152 5.57 11.10 -3.23
CA ASP A 152 6.56 11.17 -4.31
C ASP A 152 6.53 12.54 -5.03
N ALA A 153 7.67 13.03 -5.52
CA ALA A 153 7.75 14.34 -6.18
C ALA A 153 6.90 14.37 -7.46
N ASP A 154 6.92 13.30 -8.25
CA ASP A 154 6.12 13.18 -9.47
C ASP A 154 4.63 13.07 -9.13
N TYR A 155 4.29 12.43 -8.00
CA TYR A 155 2.92 12.43 -7.48
C TYR A 155 2.43 13.85 -7.22
N LEU A 156 3.23 14.66 -6.50
CA LEU A 156 2.86 16.04 -6.16
C LEU A 156 2.76 16.92 -7.41
N ALA A 157 3.70 16.78 -8.35
CA ALA A 157 3.66 17.49 -9.64
C ALA A 157 2.40 17.14 -10.44
N ARG A 158 1.94 15.89 -10.38
CA ARG A 158 0.81 15.40 -11.15
C ARG A 158 -0.55 15.74 -10.54
N PHE A 159 -0.73 15.53 -9.23
CA PHE A 159 -2.03 15.64 -8.58
C PHE A 159 -2.20 16.93 -7.77
N GLY A 160 -1.11 17.67 -7.55
CA GLY A 160 -1.11 18.94 -6.85
C GLY A 160 -1.19 18.82 -5.33
N PRO A 161 -1.00 19.95 -4.62
CA PRO A 161 -0.97 19.97 -3.16
C PRO A 161 -2.34 19.77 -2.50
N GLY A 162 -3.44 19.92 -3.25
CA GLY A 162 -4.80 19.78 -2.73
C GLY A 162 -5.17 18.36 -2.27
N GLU A 163 -4.36 17.35 -2.62
CA GLU A 163 -4.49 15.99 -2.10
C GLU A 163 -4.01 15.86 -0.65
N LEU A 164 -3.30 16.86 -0.10
CA LEU A 164 -2.71 16.81 1.24
C LEU A 164 -3.41 17.80 2.18
N ALA A 165 -3.74 17.34 3.39
CA ALA A 165 -4.34 18.16 4.44
C ALA A 165 -3.41 18.21 5.69
N PRO A 166 -2.38 19.07 5.71
CA PRO A 166 -1.42 19.15 6.82
C PRO A 166 -2.09 19.27 8.20
N GLN A 167 -1.55 18.55 9.18
CA GLN A 167 -1.97 18.66 10.57
C GLN A 167 -1.36 19.92 11.18
N ARG A 168 -2.20 20.76 11.79
CA ARG A 168 -1.78 21.97 12.49
C ARG A 168 -1.53 21.66 13.96
#